data_AF-A0A2G5KZ23-F1
#
_entry.id   AF-A0A2G5KZ23-F1
#
_cell.length_a   1.000
_cell.length_b   1.000
_cell.length_c   1.000
_cell.angle_alpha   90.00
_cell.angle_beta   90.00
_cell.angle_gamma   90.00
#
_symmetry.space_group_name_H-M   'P 1'
#
loop_
_entity.id
_entity.type
_entity.pdbx_description
1 polymer ?
#
loop_
_entity_poly.entity_id
_entity_poly.type
_entity_poly.pdbx_seq_one_letter_code
_entity_poly.pdbx_strand_id
1 'polypeptide(L)'
;MNIFATMNWLSHVILYPLSLLTRFFAFWRKRQFDVGTWKSVEFELPTVAILSIKDENTRPVLVYLSELFRSAGLGEFVMVEQKTAKELGLVGLPVEGAEYVTQSAMSPTSDALVYKGSPVLPMSESVSLYPGRDVFVLTKHKLMSEVRHQRVILVTSVNRLFWEEEMWPIGSRFESTRMLSSVDFVLYTYTGERPDEVYWREQAQCWCHASVEVVLIQMSSGEHSLVQSVYYCGDQSENIEDHDTFERLFINSLF
;
A
#
# COMPACT_ATOMS: atom_id res chain seq x y z
N MET A 1 -28.83 27.91 7.02
CA MET A 1 -27.54 27.77 6.31
C MET A 1 -26.65 26.87 7.14
N ASN A 2 -26.20 25.72 6.62
CA ASN A 2 -25.48 24.73 7.42
C ASN A 2 -24.02 25.18 7.60
N ILE A 3 -23.67 25.58 8.83
CA ILE A 3 -22.36 26.15 9.17
C ILE A 3 -21.23 25.17 8.82
N PHE A 4 -21.43 23.87 9.04
CA PHE A 4 -20.47 22.83 8.69
C PHE A 4 -20.20 22.74 7.17
N ALA A 5 -21.25 22.80 6.35
CA ALA A 5 -21.10 22.79 4.90
C ALA A 5 -20.35 24.04 4.40
N THR A 6 -20.60 25.18 5.03
CA THR A 6 -19.95 26.45 4.69
C THR A 6 -18.47 26.45 5.09
N MET A 7 -18.15 25.93 6.28
CA MET A 7 -16.76 25.78 6.75
C MET A 7 -15.97 24.78 5.92
N ASN A 8 -16.60 23.66 5.53
CA ASN A 8 -15.97 22.67 4.65
C ASN A 8 -15.73 23.25 3.24
N TRP A 9 -16.68 23.99 2.70
CA TRP A 9 -16.48 24.69 1.42
C TRP A 9 -15.35 25.72 1.50
N LEU A 10 -15.30 26.50 2.58
CA LEU A 10 -14.25 27.50 2.79
C LEU A 10 -12.86 26.86 2.94
N SER A 11 -12.75 25.74 3.64
CA SER A 11 -11.48 25.01 3.77
C SER A 11 -10.99 24.50 2.42
N HIS A 12 -11.88 24.00 1.55
CA HIS A 12 -11.50 23.59 0.19
C HIS A 12 -10.96 24.77 -0.61
N VAL A 13 -11.64 25.92 -0.59
CA VAL A 13 -11.19 27.13 -1.31
C VAL A 13 -9.82 27.60 -0.83
N ILE A 14 -9.57 27.58 0.48
CA ILE A 14 -8.30 28.01 1.08
C ILE A 14 -7.17 27.00 0.81
N LEU A 15 -7.47 25.71 0.86
CA LEU A 15 -6.48 24.63 0.73
C LEU A 15 -6.19 24.23 -0.72
N TYR A 16 -7.04 24.62 -1.67
CA TYR A 16 -6.88 24.27 -3.08
C TYR A 16 -5.54 24.70 -3.68
N PRO A 17 -5.02 25.92 -3.44
CA PRO A 17 -3.69 26.31 -3.92
C PRO A 17 -2.56 25.43 -3.37
N LEU A 18 -2.67 25.02 -2.09
CA LEU A 18 -1.71 24.09 -1.47
C LEU A 18 -1.80 22.70 -2.11
N SER A 19 -3.01 22.25 -2.45
CA SER A 19 -3.22 20.97 -3.14
C SER A 19 -2.59 20.98 -4.54
N LEU A 20 -2.71 22.09 -5.27
CA LEU A 20 -2.04 22.29 -6.57
C LEU A 20 -0.51 22.26 -6.43
N LEU A 21 0.04 22.88 -5.38
CA LEU A 21 1.47 22.88 -5.09
C LEU A 21 1.97 21.44 -4.82
N THR A 22 1.27 20.68 -3.99
CA THR A 22 1.58 19.27 -3.71
C THR A 22 1.54 18.43 -4.98
N ARG A 23 0.52 18.62 -5.82
CA ARG A 23 0.40 17.96 -7.12
C ARG A 23 1.57 18.28 -8.04
N PHE A 24 1.99 19.55 -8.08
CA PHE A 24 3.16 19.95 -8.86
C PHE A 24 4.44 19.28 -8.35
N PHE A 25 4.67 19.25 -7.04
CA PHE A 25 5.84 18.59 -6.46
C PHE A 25 5.87 17.09 -6.71
N ALA A 26 4.74 16.39 -6.55
CA ALA A 26 4.62 14.97 -6.84
C ALA A 26 4.92 14.69 -8.33
N PHE A 27 4.33 15.48 -9.23
CA PHE A 27 4.60 15.39 -10.66
C PHE A 27 6.06 15.64 -11.00
N TRP A 28 6.65 16.71 -10.47
CA TRP A 28 8.04 17.07 -10.74
C TRP A 28 8.99 15.98 -10.25
N ARG A 29 8.80 15.51 -9.02
CA ARG A 29 9.56 14.40 -8.43
C ARG A 29 9.50 13.16 -9.30
N LYS A 30 8.29 12.70 -9.68
CA LYS A 30 8.12 11.54 -10.56
C LYS A 30 8.87 11.74 -11.88
N ARG A 31 8.74 12.92 -12.51
CA ARG A 31 9.44 13.25 -13.74
C ARG A 31 10.96 13.18 -13.63
N GLN A 32 11.54 13.53 -12.48
CA GLN A 32 13.00 13.40 -12.25
C GLN A 32 13.46 11.95 -12.32
N PHE A 33 12.65 11.00 -11.82
CA PHE A 33 12.92 9.57 -11.93
C PHE A 33 12.64 9.05 -13.35
N ASP A 34 11.53 9.45 -13.98
CA ASP A 34 11.16 9.02 -15.34
C ASP A 34 12.23 9.43 -16.38
N VAL A 35 12.84 10.60 -16.22
CA VAL A 35 13.92 11.11 -17.09
C VAL A 35 15.30 10.55 -16.68
N GLY A 36 15.39 9.80 -15.59
CA GLY A 36 16.64 9.23 -15.08
C GLY A 36 17.60 10.27 -14.47
N THR A 37 17.11 11.47 -14.17
CA THR A 37 17.90 12.49 -13.45
C THR A 37 18.12 12.06 -12.00
N TRP A 38 17.11 11.42 -11.39
CA TRP A 38 17.22 10.75 -10.10
C TRP A 38 17.28 9.24 -10.30
N LYS A 39 18.12 8.58 -9.50
CA LYS A 39 18.34 7.14 -9.58
C LYS A 39 17.40 6.40 -8.62
N SER A 40 16.77 5.35 -9.12
CA SER A 40 16.10 4.36 -8.29
C SER A 40 17.09 3.27 -7.89
N VAL A 41 16.94 2.74 -6.68
CA VAL A 41 17.70 1.61 -6.15
C VAL A 41 16.97 0.32 -6.50
N GLU A 42 17.69 -0.67 -6.98
CA GLU A 42 17.17 -2.02 -7.23
C GLU A 42 17.79 -2.96 -6.20
N PHE A 43 16.96 -3.81 -5.60
CA PHE A 43 17.40 -4.84 -4.67
C PHE A 43 17.38 -6.19 -5.39
N GLU A 44 18.28 -7.08 -5.01
CA GLU A 44 18.31 -8.46 -5.51
C GLU A 44 17.09 -9.27 -5.03
N LEU A 45 16.46 -8.82 -3.94
CA LEU A 45 15.27 -9.43 -3.35
C LEU A 45 13.97 -8.88 -3.97
N PRO A 46 12.90 -9.69 -4.03
CA PRO A 46 11.62 -9.24 -4.51
C PRO A 46 11.09 -8.03 -3.74
N THR A 47 10.62 -7.01 -4.46
CA THR A 47 10.08 -5.80 -3.83
C THR A 47 8.65 -5.54 -4.29
N VAL A 48 7.74 -5.49 -3.33
CA VAL A 48 6.31 -5.20 -3.49
C VAL A 48 6.02 -3.82 -2.95
N ALA A 49 5.40 -3.00 -3.76
CA ALA A 49 4.88 -1.70 -3.40
C ALA A 49 3.39 -1.78 -3.08
N ILE A 50 2.95 -1.14 -2.00
CA ILE A 50 1.54 -1.05 -1.63
C ILE A 50 1.12 0.42 -1.60
N LEU A 51 0.21 0.76 -2.51
CA LEU A 51 -0.49 2.02 -2.60
C LEU A 51 -1.82 1.87 -1.86
N SER A 52 -2.15 2.78 -0.96
CA SER A 52 -3.51 2.84 -0.42
C SER A 52 -3.92 4.26 -0.03
N ILE A 53 -5.24 4.50 0.03
CA ILE A 53 -5.75 5.60 0.84
C ILE A 53 -5.61 5.20 2.29
N LYS A 54 -5.18 6.13 3.14
CA LYS A 54 -5.16 5.90 4.57
C LYS A 54 -6.59 5.71 5.10
N ASP A 55 -7.04 4.46 5.18
CA ASP A 55 -8.35 4.04 5.65
C ASP A 55 -8.22 2.89 6.66
N GLU A 56 -9.32 2.60 7.35
CA GLU A 56 -9.38 1.55 8.38
C GLU A 56 -9.31 0.13 7.77
N ASN A 57 -9.55 0.01 6.46
CA ASN A 57 -9.60 -1.27 5.74
C ASN A 57 -8.26 -1.70 5.14
N THR A 58 -7.31 -0.76 4.98
CA THR A 58 -5.96 -1.05 4.45
C THR A 58 -5.19 -1.94 5.41
N ARG A 59 -5.25 -1.65 6.72
CA ARG A 59 -4.46 -2.36 7.72
C ARG A 59 -4.75 -3.87 7.75
N PRO A 60 -6.02 -4.32 7.76
CA PRO A 60 -6.34 -5.74 7.66
C PRO A 60 -5.81 -6.42 6.40
N VAL A 61 -5.81 -5.73 5.25
CA VAL A 61 -5.23 -6.26 4.00
C VAL A 61 -3.71 -6.41 4.12
N LEU A 62 -3.03 -5.49 4.80
CA LEU A 62 -1.60 -5.64 5.08
C LEU A 62 -1.30 -6.85 5.97
N VAL A 63 -2.12 -7.10 7.01
CA VAL A 63 -2.01 -8.32 7.82
C VAL A 63 -2.17 -9.56 6.94
N TYR A 64 -3.21 -9.55 6.11
CA TYR A 64 -3.51 -10.67 5.22
C TYR A 64 -2.35 -10.98 4.27
N LEU A 65 -1.79 -9.97 3.60
CA LEU A 65 -0.63 -10.15 2.71
C LEU A 65 0.60 -10.67 3.47
N SER A 66 0.81 -10.23 4.72
CA SER A 66 1.93 -10.75 5.53
C SER A 66 1.78 -12.23 5.86
N GLU A 67 0.56 -12.68 6.19
CA GLU A 67 0.28 -14.09 6.44
C GLU A 67 0.44 -14.95 5.18
N LEU A 68 0.06 -14.40 4.03
CA LEU A 68 0.23 -15.02 2.73
C LEU A 68 1.71 -15.27 2.42
N PHE A 69 2.58 -14.26 2.58
CA PHE A 69 4.03 -14.44 2.40
C PHE A 69 4.61 -15.50 3.34
N ARG A 70 4.18 -15.50 4.61
CA ARG A 70 4.59 -16.48 5.62
C ARG A 70 4.21 -17.89 5.24
N SER A 71 2.97 -18.10 4.80
CA SER A 71 2.45 -19.41 4.38
C SER A 71 3.22 -19.98 3.17
N ALA A 72 3.69 -19.10 2.28
CA ALA A 72 4.49 -19.46 1.11
C ALA A 72 5.96 -19.79 1.44
N GLY A 73 6.37 -19.73 2.71
CA GLY A 73 7.75 -19.98 3.13
C GLY A 73 8.72 -18.86 2.75
N LEU A 74 8.21 -17.70 2.36
CA LEU A 74 8.99 -16.48 2.17
C LEU A 74 9.26 -15.89 3.56
N GLY A 75 10.54 -15.73 3.90
CA GLY A 75 10.96 -15.05 5.13
C GLY A 75 10.44 -13.62 5.16
N GLU A 76 10.07 -13.14 6.35
CA GLU A 76 9.32 -11.89 6.51
C GLU A 76 10.25 -10.69 6.67
N PHE A 77 10.20 -9.70 5.76
CA PHE A 77 10.65 -8.34 6.09
C PHE A 77 9.64 -7.29 5.65
N VAL A 78 8.77 -6.92 6.60
CA VAL A 78 7.95 -5.72 6.52
C VAL A 78 8.84 -4.52 6.84
N MET A 79 9.11 -3.68 5.85
CA MET A 79 9.87 -2.45 6.09
C MET A 79 8.95 -1.29 6.39
N VAL A 80 9.06 -0.86 7.64
CA VAL A 80 8.29 0.22 8.25
C VAL A 80 9.20 1.42 8.47
N GLU A 81 8.63 2.62 8.36
CA GLU A 81 9.28 3.86 8.75
C GLU A 81 9.78 3.80 10.21
N GLN A 82 11.05 4.12 10.42
CA GLN A 82 11.69 4.19 11.75
C GLN A 82 10.89 5.04 12.76
N LYS A 83 10.18 6.06 12.28
CA LYS A 83 9.36 6.96 13.11
C LYS A 83 8.08 6.30 13.61
N THR A 84 7.43 5.50 12.78
CA THR A 84 6.24 4.72 13.14
C THR A 84 6.57 3.60 14.14
N ALA A 85 7.71 2.92 13.96
CA ALA A 85 8.19 1.92 14.93
C ALA A 85 8.43 2.54 16.33
N LYS A 86 8.89 3.79 16.37
CA LYS A 86 9.15 4.54 17.62
C LYS A 86 7.88 5.01 18.32
N GLU A 87 6.84 5.40 17.58
CA GLU A 87 5.56 5.88 18.13
C GLU A 87 4.68 4.74 18.69
N LEU A 88 4.82 3.52 18.16
CA LEU A 88 4.08 2.33 18.61
C LEU A 88 4.74 1.59 19.80
N GLY A 89 5.80 2.13 20.38
CA GLY A 89 6.55 1.45 21.46
C GLY A 89 7.30 0.19 21.00
N LEU A 90 7.41 -0.03 19.69
CA LEU A 90 8.06 -1.20 19.08
C LEU A 90 9.59 -1.08 19.05
N VAL A 91 10.10 0.14 19.32
CA VAL A 91 11.52 0.42 19.65
C VAL A 91 11.82 0.10 21.14
N GLY A 92 10.84 -0.42 21.87
CA GLY A 92 10.87 -0.51 23.33
C GLY A 92 10.67 -1.90 23.92
N LEU A 93 11.32 -2.94 23.37
CA LEU A 93 11.93 -3.97 24.22
C LEU A 93 13.18 -4.48 23.48
N PRO A 94 14.39 -4.24 24.01
CA PRO A 94 15.61 -4.71 23.40
C PRO A 94 15.55 -6.23 23.27
N VAL A 95 15.70 -6.75 22.05
CA VAL A 95 16.23 -8.10 21.88
C VAL A 95 17.68 -8.00 22.34
N GLU A 96 18.04 -8.79 23.35
CA GLU A 96 19.39 -8.84 23.89
C GLU A 96 20.38 -9.09 22.73
N GLY A 97 21.18 -8.08 22.37
CA GLY A 97 22.18 -8.15 21.30
C GLY A 97 21.93 -7.35 20.01
N ALA A 98 20.84 -6.58 19.87
CA ALA A 98 20.61 -5.74 18.69
C ALA A 98 21.13 -4.29 18.86
N GLU A 99 21.97 -3.80 17.94
CA GLU A 99 22.43 -2.41 17.87
C GLU A 99 21.47 -1.57 16.99
N TYR A 100 21.00 -0.41 17.49
CA TYR A 100 20.04 0.46 16.79
C TYR A 100 20.62 1.87 16.58
N VAL A 101 20.52 2.41 15.35
CA VAL A 101 20.91 3.80 15.03
C VAL A 101 19.66 4.65 14.76
N THR A 102 19.31 5.54 15.71
CA THR A 102 18.18 6.47 15.59
C THR A 102 18.52 7.73 14.77
N GLN A 103 17.72 8.05 13.73
CA GLN A 103 17.62 9.42 13.21
C GLN A 103 16.24 10.03 13.48
N SER A 104 16.26 11.30 13.86
CA SER A 104 15.15 12.10 14.37
C SER A 104 14.52 12.97 13.26
N ALA A 105 13.18 12.95 13.12
CA ALA A 105 12.31 14.15 13.09
C ALA A 105 10.91 13.94 12.44
N MET A 106 9.87 14.32 13.20
CA MET A 106 8.60 14.99 12.83
C MET A 106 7.54 14.35 11.89
N SER A 107 6.32 14.18 12.45
CA SER A 107 4.96 14.10 11.85
C SER A 107 4.18 12.80 12.12
N PRO A 108 3.07 12.86 12.88
CA PRO A 108 2.27 11.69 13.23
C PRO A 108 1.46 11.24 12.01
N THR A 109 0.94 10.00 12.06
CA THR A 109 -0.16 9.45 11.25
C THR A 109 0.19 8.42 10.15
N SER A 110 0.62 7.21 10.54
CA SER A 110 0.19 5.94 9.89
C SER A 110 0.59 4.72 10.73
N ASP A 111 -0.37 3.82 10.98
CA ASP A 111 -0.17 2.55 11.70
C ASP A 111 0.70 1.58 10.88
N ALA A 112 1.56 0.81 11.54
CA ALA A 112 2.30 -0.28 10.94
C ALA A 112 2.26 -1.53 11.83
N LEU A 113 2.42 -2.69 11.19
CA LEU A 113 2.55 -4.00 11.85
C LEU A 113 4.04 -4.38 11.82
N VAL A 114 4.64 -4.52 13.00
CA VAL A 114 5.97 -5.14 13.16
C VAL A 114 5.73 -6.47 13.84
N TYR A 115 6.30 -7.55 13.29
CA TYR A 115 6.26 -8.84 13.95
C TYR A 115 7.14 -8.84 15.20
N LYS A 116 6.65 -9.48 16.26
CA LYS A 116 7.34 -9.61 17.54
C LYS A 116 8.57 -10.51 17.38
N GLY A 117 9.75 -9.94 17.13
CA GLY A 117 11.03 -10.66 17.10
C GLY A 117 12.03 -10.25 16.02
N SER A 118 11.62 -9.45 15.02
CA SER A 118 12.52 -9.01 13.94
C SER A 118 12.97 -7.56 14.16
N PRO A 119 14.29 -7.28 14.16
CA PRO A 119 14.79 -5.91 14.27
C PRO A 119 14.41 -5.09 13.02
N VAL A 120 14.11 -3.81 13.22
CA VAL A 120 13.92 -2.86 12.09
C VAL A 120 15.29 -2.55 11.50
N LEU A 121 15.60 -3.14 10.35
CA LEU A 121 16.87 -2.97 9.64
C LEU A 121 16.69 -2.12 8.36
N PRO A 122 17.70 -1.31 7.97
CA PRO A 122 17.77 -0.74 6.62
C PRO A 122 17.72 -1.83 5.54
N MET A 123 17.11 -1.56 4.37
CA MET A 123 16.95 -2.56 3.29
C MET A 123 18.29 -3.23 2.93
N SER A 124 19.36 -2.43 2.79
CA SER A 124 20.69 -2.91 2.43
C SER A 124 21.32 -3.83 3.49
N GLU A 125 21.01 -3.60 4.76
CA GLU A 125 21.51 -4.40 5.88
C GLU A 125 20.73 -5.72 5.99
N SER A 126 19.41 -5.66 5.79
CA SER A 126 18.55 -6.84 5.70
C SER A 126 18.99 -7.79 4.58
N VAL A 127 19.27 -7.29 3.37
CA VAL A 127 19.81 -8.11 2.26
C VAL A 127 21.09 -8.85 2.67
N SER A 128 21.99 -8.17 3.40
CA SER A 128 23.28 -8.76 3.80
C SER A 128 23.16 -9.84 4.89
N LEU A 129 22.18 -9.69 5.78
CA LEU A 129 21.97 -10.58 6.92
C LEU A 129 21.11 -11.80 6.56
N TYR A 130 20.24 -11.67 5.57
CA TYR A 130 19.27 -12.69 5.19
C TYR A 130 19.21 -12.92 3.67
N PRO A 131 20.31 -13.37 3.03
CA PRO A 131 20.43 -13.42 1.57
C PRO A 131 19.60 -14.53 0.87
N GLY A 132 18.74 -15.25 1.58
CA GLY A 132 18.11 -16.49 1.08
C GLY A 132 16.60 -16.58 1.23
N ARG A 133 15.97 -15.58 1.83
CA ARG A 133 14.53 -15.43 1.96
C ARG A 133 14.27 -13.92 1.82
N ASP A 134 13.02 -13.48 1.80
CA ASP A 134 12.63 -12.08 2.04
C ASP A 134 12.12 -11.31 0.82
N VAL A 135 10.85 -10.94 0.93
CA VAL A 135 10.18 -9.98 0.06
C VAL A 135 10.13 -8.65 0.81
N PHE A 136 10.57 -7.57 0.16
CA PHE A 136 10.42 -6.23 0.71
C PHE A 136 9.04 -5.67 0.40
N VAL A 137 8.27 -5.37 1.44
CA VAL A 137 6.98 -4.70 1.31
C VAL A 137 7.12 -3.22 1.65
N LEU A 138 6.77 -2.34 0.71
CA LEU A 138 6.87 -0.89 0.83
C LEU A 138 5.49 -0.25 0.80
N THR A 139 5.01 0.22 1.95
CA THR A 139 3.67 0.83 2.11
C THR A 139 3.64 2.35 1.90
N LYS A 140 4.81 2.96 1.60
CA LYS A 140 4.95 4.42 1.49
C LYS A 140 5.03 4.85 0.04
N HIS A 141 3.97 5.53 -0.41
CA HIS A 141 3.86 6.21 -1.71
C HIS A 141 5.12 6.97 -2.15
N LYS A 142 5.80 7.66 -1.24
CA LYS A 142 6.99 8.47 -1.58
C LYS A 142 8.21 7.64 -2.00
N LEU A 143 8.31 6.39 -1.52
CA LEU A 143 9.42 5.50 -1.87
C LEU A 143 9.22 4.80 -3.22
N MET A 144 8.03 4.97 -3.83
CA MET A 144 7.62 4.31 -5.06
C MET A 144 8.54 4.56 -6.27
N SER A 145 9.25 5.68 -6.24
CA SER A 145 10.17 6.05 -7.31
C SER A 145 11.63 5.89 -6.90
N GLU A 146 11.90 5.85 -5.59
CA GLU A 146 13.27 5.70 -5.04
C GLU A 146 13.73 4.25 -5.09
N VAL A 147 12.81 3.30 -4.98
CA VAL A 147 13.09 1.87 -5.05
C VAL A 147 12.39 1.29 -6.27
N ARG A 148 13.05 0.40 -7.01
CA ARG A 148 12.41 -0.36 -8.08
C ARG A 148 11.58 -1.47 -7.47
N HIS A 149 10.32 -1.55 -7.88
CA HIS A 149 9.39 -2.58 -7.44
C HIS A 149 9.17 -3.57 -8.56
N GLN A 150 9.05 -4.85 -8.19
CA GLN A 150 8.65 -5.89 -9.12
C GLN A 150 7.13 -5.95 -9.23
N ARG A 151 6.42 -5.66 -8.13
CA ARG A 151 4.95 -5.58 -8.10
C ARG A 151 4.47 -4.35 -7.39
N VAL A 152 3.38 -3.77 -7.90
CA VAL A 152 2.67 -2.66 -7.29
C VAL A 152 1.22 -3.07 -7.06
N ILE A 153 0.79 -2.97 -5.81
CA ILE A 153 -0.55 -3.30 -5.35
C ILE A 153 -1.25 -1.99 -4.98
N LEU A 154 -2.48 -1.80 -5.45
CA LEU A 154 -3.39 -0.78 -4.96
C LEU A 154 -4.41 -1.41 -4.03
N VAL A 155 -4.49 -0.95 -2.79
CA VAL A 155 -5.57 -1.27 -1.85
C VAL A 155 -6.52 -0.08 -1.79
N THR A 156 -7.80 -0.32 -2.06
CA THR A 156 -8.84 0.72 -2.04
C THR A 156 -10.17 0.14 -1.57
N SER A 157 -11.07 0.95 -1.03
CA SER A 157 -12.42 0.49 -0.69
C SER A 157 -13.39 0.73 -1.84
N VAL A 158 -14.36 -0.16 -2.05
CA VAL A 158 -15.46 0.06 -3.00
C VAL A 158 -16.29 1.31 -2.67
N ASN A 159 -16.29 1.72 -1.40
CA ASN A 159 -17.00 2.92 -0.94
C ASN A 159 -16.13 4.18 -0.95
N ARG A 160 -14.82 4.04 -1.16
CA ARG A 160 -13.88 5.16 -1.16
C ARG A 160 -12.70 4.83 -2.09
N LEU A 161 -12.81 5.34 -3.32
CA LEU A 161 -11.90 5.00 -4.39
C LEU A 161 -10.66 5.89 -4.42
N PHE A 162 -9.51 5.28 -4.67
CA PHE A 162 -8.22 5.99 -4.74
C PHE A 162 -8.21 7.14 -5.76
N TRP A 163 -8.83 6.96 -6.93
CA TRP A 163 -8.87 7.99 -7.97
C TRP A 163 -9.86 9.12 -7.70
N GLU A 164 -10.85 8.89 -6.84
CA GLU A 164 -11.82 9.91 -6.41
C GLU A 164 -11.26 10.77 -5.25
N GLU A 165 -10.25 10.25 -4.54
CA GLU A 165 -9.64 10.96 -3.43
C GLU A 165 -8.87 12.21 -3.89
N GLU A 166 -9.09 13.31 -3.18
CA GLU A 166 -8.39 14.56 -3.43
C GLU A 166 -6.92 14.54 -2.98
N MET A 167 -6.12 15.42 -3.59
CA MET A 167 -4.71 15.56 -3.23
C MET A 167 -4.55 16.32 -1.90
N TRP A 168 -3.56 15.92 -1.11
CA TRP A 168 -3.18 16.61 0.12
C TRP A 168 -2.87 18.10 -0.14
N PRO A 169 -3.34 19.04 0.71
CA PRO A 169 -3.95 18.84 2.02
C PRO A 169 -5.48 18.73 2.07
N ILE A 170 -6.18 18.74 0.93
CA ILE A 170 -7.65 18.63 0.95
C ILE A 170 -8.08 17.18 1.19
N GLY A 171 -7.49 16.24 0.45
CA GLY A 171 -7.65 14.81 0.69
C GLY A 171 -6.38 14.18 1.27
N SER A 172 -6.36 12.85 1.25
CA SER A 172 -5.27 12.04 1.80
C SER A 172 -4.26 11.55 0.77
N ARG A 173 -4.51 11.79 -0.53
CA ARG A 173 -3.65 11.32 -1.61
C ARG A 173 -2.43 12.21 -1.80
N PHE A 174 -1.25 11.61 -1.88
CA PHE A 174 0.01 12.33 -2.14
C PHE A 174 0.53 12.15 -3.57
N GLU A 175 -0.01 11.18 -4.31
CA GLU A 175 0.48 10.82 -5.63
C GLU A 175 -0.56 11.03 -6.73
N SER A 176 -0.06 11.24 -7.95
CA SER A 176 -0.92 11.40 -9.12
C SER A 176 -1.61 10.08 -9.49
N THR A 177 -2.87 10.17 -9.95
CA THR A 177 -3.58 9.01 -10.54
C THR A 177 -2.85 8.46 -11.77
N ARG A 178 -1.95 9.23 -12.40
CA ARG A 178 -1.08 8.73 -13.47
C ARG A 178 -0.12 7.63 -13.03
N MET A 179 0.06 7.39 -11.73
CA MET A 179 0.84 6.24 -11.27
C MET A 179 0.05 4.93 -11.36
N LEU A 180 -1.28 4.99 -11.47
CA LEU A 180 -2.12 3.80 -11.49
C LEU A 180 -1.83 2.91 -12.70
N SER A 181 -1.26 3.47 -13.77
CA SER A 181 -0.82 2.69 -14.94
C SER A 181 0.31 1.70 -14.65
N SER A 182 0.96 1.77 -13.49
CA SER A 182 1.99 0.80 -13.06
C SER A 182 1.49 -0.18 -11.99
N VAL A 183 0.19 -0.19 -11.69
CA VAL A 183 -0.41 -1.08 -10.69
C VAL A 183 -0.71 -2.44 -11.32
N ASP A 184 -0.10 -3.49 -10.79
CA ASP A 184 -0.30 -4.87 -11.21
C ASP A 184 -1.57 -5.49 -10.60
N PHE A 185 -1.86 -5.17 -9.32
CA PHE A 185 -3.00 -5.72 -8.58
C PHE A 185 -3.84 -4.62 -7.95
N VAL A 186 -5.17 -4.70 -8.07
CA VAL A 186 -6.12 -3.86 -7.33
C VAL A 186 -6.92 -4.72 -6.37
N LEU A 187 -6.76 -4.46 -5.08
CA LEU A 187 -7.47 -5.10 -3.98
C LEU A 187 -8.60 -4.17 -3.51
N TYR A 188 -9.84 -4.49 -3.88
CA TYR A 188 -11.02 -3.77 -3.43
C TYR A 188 -11.55 -4.34 -2.13
N THR A 189 -11.57 -3.53 -1.08
CA THR A 189 -12.16 -3.90 0.21
C THR A 189 -13.64 -3.52 0.25
N TYR A 190 -14.48 -4.43 0.76
CA TYR A 190 -15.90 -4.19 0.95
C TYR A 190 -16.45 -4.88 2.21
N THR A 191 -17.57 -4.37 2.72
CA THR A 191 -18.33 -4.97 3.82
C THR A 191 -19.78 -5.18 3.37
N GLY A 192 -20.40 -6.29 3.80
CA GLY A 192 -21.80 -6.58 3.48
C GLY A 192 -21.97 -7.28 2.13
N GLU A 193 -22.88 -6.77 1.30
CA GLU A 193 -23.24 -7.39 0.03
C GLU A 193 -22.08 -7.37 -0.95
N ARG A 194 -21.90 -8.47 -1.67
CA ARG A 194 -20.80 -8.64 -2.61
C ARG A 194 -21.00 -7.71 -3.81
N PRO A 195 -19.99 -6.89 -4.14
CA PRO A 195 -20.08 -5.96 -5.25
C PRO A 195 -19.95 -6.65 -6.62
N ASP A 196 -20.48 -6.02 -7.67
CA ASP A 196 -20.37 -6.48 -9.06
C ASP A 196 -18.93 -6.38 -9.57
N GLU A 197 -18.32 -7.52 -9.79
CA GLU A 197 -16.94 -7.61 -10.24
C GLU A 197 -16.71 -7.06 -11.64
N VAL A 198 -17.60 -7.34 -12.60
CA VAL A 198 -17.39 -6.92 -13.99
C VAL A 198 -17.29 -5.41 -14.01
N TYR A 199 -18.20 -4.76 -13.29
CA TYR A 199 -18.16 -3.33 -13.04
C TYR A 199 -16.83 -2.90 -12.41
N TRP A 200 -16.39 -3.51 -11.31
CA TRP A 200 -15.15 -3.08 -10.63
C TRP A 200 -13.87 -3.34 -11.44
N ARG A 201 -13.84 -4.40 -12.25
CA ARG A 201 -12.75 -4.65 -13.19
C ARG A 201 -12.69 -3.58 -14.27
N GLU A 202 -13.83 -3.26 -14.88
CA GLU A 202 -13.92 -2.18 -15.87
C GLU A 202 -13.50 -0.83 -15.27
N GLN A 203 -13.90 -0.55 -14.02
CA GLN A 203 -13.47 0.64 -13.29
C GLN A 203 -11.94 0.65 -13.09
N ALA A 204 -11.34 -0.45 -12.65
CA ALA A 204 -9.89 -0.55 -12.46
C ALA A 204 -9.14 -0.32 -13.79
N GLN A 205 -9.59 -0.95 -14.88
CA GLN A 205 -8.98 -0.86 -16.20
C GLN A 205 -9.07 0.54 -16.82
N CYS A 206 -10.02 1.38 -16.40
CA CYS A 206 -10.06 2.80 -16.82
C CYS A 206 -8.86 3.61 -16.32
N TRP A 207 -8.23 3.19 -15.21
CA TRP A 207 -7.16 3.94 -14.54
C TRP A 207 -5.81 3.20 -14.55
N CYS A 208 -5.85 1.88 -14.54
CA CYS A 208 -4.68 1.01 -14.51
C CYS A 208 -4.36 0.46 -15.92
N HIS A 209 -3.35 -0.39 -16.04
CA HIS A 209 -3.08 -1.06 -17.32
C HIS A 209 -4.10 -2.18 -17.60
N ALA A 210 -4.24 -2.60 -18.86
CA ALA A 210 -5.27 -3.55 -19.28
C ALA A 210 -5.17 -4.93 -18.60
N SER A 211 -3.94 -5.39 -18.33
CA SER A 211 -3.65 -6.65 -17.64
C SER A 211 -3.62 -6.53 -16.10
N VAL A 212 -4.29 -5.53 -15.53
CA VAL A 212 -4.38 -5.39 -14.07
C VAL A 212 -5.24 -6.51 -13.51
N GLU A 213 -4.74 -7.16 -12.47
CA GLU A 213 -5.47 -8.19 -11.74
C GLU A 213 -6.36 -7.53 -10.68
N VAL A 214 -7.61 -7.96 -10.60
CA VAL A 214 -8.60 -7.37 -9.69
C VAL A 214 -9.07 -8.42 -8.70
N VAL A 215 -9.03 -8.06 -7.42
CA VAL A 215 -9.36 -8.94 -6.30
C VAL A 215 -10.36 -8.22 -5.42
N LEU A 216 -11.44 -8.90 -5.06
CA LEU A 216 -12.42 -8.38 -4.09
C LEU A 216 -12.16 -9.04 -2.74
N ILE A 217 -11.91 -8.23 -1.72
CA ILE A 217 -11.63 -8.66 -0.36
C ILE A 217 -12.81 -8.28 0.53
N GLN A 218 -13.52 -9.30 1.01
CA GLN A 218 -14.58 -9.11 1.98
C GLN A 218 -13.99 -8.91 3.37
N MET A 219 -14.39 -7.83 4.01
CA MET A 219 -14.02 -7.49 5.37
C MET A 219 -15.13 -7.87 6.34
N SER A 220 -14.76 -8.38 7.52
CA SER A 220 -15.70 -8.57 8.62
C SER A 220 -16.20 -7.21 9.14
N SER A 221 -17.47 -7.16 9.56
CA SER A 221 -18.02 -5.98 10.25
C SER A 221 -17.73 -6.07 11.75
N GLY A 222 -16.83 -5.23 12.29
CA GLY A 222 -16.55 -5.17 13.73
C GLY A 222 -15.36 -4.26 14.09
N GLU A 223 -15.06 -4.12 15.40
CA GLU A 223 -13.93 -3.31 15.92
C GLU A 223 -12.54 -3.80 15.44
N HIS A 224 -12.47 -5.05 14.98
CA HIS A 224 -11.30 -5.65 14.37
C HIS A 224 -11.69 -6.19 13.00
N SER A 225 -11.83 -5.31 12.02
CA SER A 225 -12.02 -5.71 10.62
C SER A 225 -10.93 -6.70 10.23
N LEU A 226 -11.32 -7.91 9.84
CA LEU A 226 -10.45 -8.98 9.38
C LEU A 226 -10.87 -9.37 7.97
N VAL A 227 -9.93 -9.87 7.16
CA VAL A 227 -10.25 -10.44 5.86
C VAL A 227 -11.05 -11.73 6.10
N GLN A 228 -12.28 -11.75 5.59
CA GLN A 228 -13.21 -12.87 5.75
C GLN A 228 -13.16 -13.81 4.54
N SER A 229 -13.19 -13.26 3.34
CA SER A 229 -13.14 -14.01 2.10
C SER A 229 -12.47 -13.20 1.00
N VAL A 230 -11.88 -13.91 0.04
CA VAL A 230 -11.19 -13.34 -1.11
C VAL A 230 -11.83 -13.92 -2.36
N TYR A 231 -12.26 -13.04 -3.25
CA TYR A 231 -12.81 -13.41 -4.54
C TYR A 231 -11.84 -12.94 -5.61
N TYR A 232 -11.46 -13.89 -6.47
CA TYR A 232 -10.56 -13.67 -7.58
C TYR A 232 -11.20 -14.15 -8.86
N CYS A 233 -11.10 -13.34 -9.90
CA CYS A 233 -11.54 -13.70 -11.22
C CYS A 233 -10.35 -13.68 -12.15
N GLY A 234 -10.06 -14.85 -12.72
CA GLY A 234 -9.18 -14.96 -13.87
C GLY A 234 -9.83 -14.44 -15.15
N ASP A 235 -9.24 -14.80 -16.29
CA ASP A 235 -9.72 -14.46 -17.63
C ASP A 235 -11.16 -14.94 -17.88
N GLN A 236 -12.12 -14.06 -17.60
CA GLN A 236 -13.52 -14.05 -18.05
C GLN A 236 -14.48 -15.15 -17.55
N SER A 237 -14.15 -15.96 -16.55
CA SER A 237 -15.09 -16.92 -15.96
C SER A 237 -15.50 -16.58 -14.53
N GLU A 238 -16.70 -17.03 -14.14
CA GLU A 238 -17.33 -16.83 -12.83
C GLU A 238 -16.34 -16.85 -11.66
N ASN A 239 -16.45 -15.83 -10.81
CA ASN A 239 -15.73 -15.70 -9.56
C ASN A 239 -15.96 -16.91 -8.65
N ILE A 240 -14.89 -17.60 -8.31
CA ILE A 240 -14.89 -18.64 -7.29
C ILE A 240 -14.31 -18.01 -6.02
N GLU A 241 -14.91 -18.28 -4.87
CA GLU A 241 -14.24 -18.03 -3.59
C GLU A 241 -13.00 -18.93 -3.56
N ASP A 242 -11.87 -18.38 -3.96
CA ASP A 242 -10.67 -19.15 -4.26
C ASP A 242 -9.44 -18.42 -3.75
N HIS A 243 -9.29 -18.53 -2.44
CA HIS A 243 -8.13 -18.07 -1.70
C HIS A 243 -6.85 -18.67 -2.28
N ASP A 244 -6.81 -20.00 -2.44
CA ASP A 244 -5.62 -20.74 -2.85
C ASP A 244 -5.13 -20.34 -4.25
N THR A 245 -6.03 -20.06 -5.19
CA THR A 245 -5.66 -19.62 -6.55
C THR A 245 -5.10 -18.21 -6.54
N PHE A 246 -5.72 -17.27 -5.81
CA PHE A 246 -5.16 -15.93 -5.64
C PHE A 246 -3.76 -16.00 -5.01
N GLU A 247 -3.60 -16.74 -3.91
CA GLU A 247 -2.32 -16.89 -3.23
C GLU A 247 -1.24 -17.43 -4.17
N ARG A 248 -1.54 -18.50 -4.90
CA ARG A 248 -0.60 -19.08 -5.87
C ARG A 248 -0.24 -18.11 -6.98
N LEU A 249 -1.21 -17.42 -7.57
CA LEU A 249 -0.96 -16.45 -8.64
C LEU A 249 -0.14 -15.27 -8.13
N PHE A 250 -0.50 -14.73 -6.97
CA PHE A 250 0.20 -13.62 -6.36
C PHE A 250 1.65 -14.00 -6.03
N ILE A 251 1.88 -15.14 -5.36
CA ILE A 251 3.22 -15.62 -5.04
C ILE A 251 4.03 -15.93 -6.30
N ASN A 252 3.45 -16.64 -7.27
CA ASN A 252 4.15 -16.95 -8.52
C ASN A 252 4.48 -15.67 -9.30
N SER A 253 3.71 -14.59 -9.16
CA SER A 253 4.02 -13.33 -9.83
C SER A 253 5.24 -12.62 -9.25
N LEU A 254 5.75 -13.02 -8.07
CA LEU A 254 6.90 -12.38 -7.42
C LEU A 254 8.25 -12.94 -7.91
N PHE A 255 8.24 -14.02 -8.71
CA PHE A 255 9.43 -14.74 -9.19
C PHE A 255 9.38 -14.95 -10.71
#